data_AF-A0A9P1IKW9-F1
#
_entry.id   AF-A0A9P1IKW9-F1
#
_cell.length_a   1.000
_cell.length_b   1.000
_cell.length_c   1.000
_cell.angle_alpha   90.00
_cell.angle_beta   90.00
_cell.angle_gamma   90.00
#
_symmetry.space_group_name_H-M   'P 1'
#
loop_
_entity.id
_entity.type
_entity.pdbx_description
1 polymer ?
#
loop_
_entity_poly.entity_id
_entity_poly.type
_entity_poly.pdbx_seq_one_letter_code
_entity_poly.pdbx_strand_id
1 'polypeptide(L)'
;MFADYRVPQALAFLGALEYSQNLLEKLGEGKRLENGSEPEVELRAASIAVCDEIVDEMDRLRSEDSEFIGTRKVPAMEVDVYVWVYRRTHAEEVEKKIPFHRTRCIYY
;
A
#
# COMPACT_ATOMS: atom_id res chain seq x y z
N MET A 1 3.91 -8.21 -5.38
CA MET A 1 3.86 -6.74 -5.34
C MET A 1 5.29 -6.19 -5.33
N PHE A 2 5.55 -5.01 -5.92
CA PHE A 2 6.82 -4.28 -5.79
C PHE A 2 6.73 -3.27 -4.65
N ALA A 3 7.63 -3.35 -3.66
CA ALA A 3 7.58 -2.52 -2.47
C ALA A 3 7.93 -1.05 -2.77
N ASP A 4 6.99 -0.29 -3.32
CA ASP A 4 7.13 1.13 -3.61
C ASP A 4 6.88 1.99 -2.37
N TYR A 5 7.37 3.24 -2.38
CA TYR A 5 7.23 4.16 -1.26
C TYR A 5 5.87 4.88 -1.19
N ARG A 6 5.10 4.87 -2.29
CA ARG A 6 3.76 5.47 -2.41
C ARG A 6 2.63 4.47 -2.30
N VAL A 7 2.85 3.20 -2.59
CA VAL A 7 1.82 2.16 -2.43
C VAL A 7 1.27 2.09 -0.99
N PRO A 8 2.11 2.10 0.08
CA PRO A 8 1.58 2.16 1.45
C PRO A 8 0.65 3.36 1.70
N GLN A 9 0.98 4.52 1.12
CA GLN A 9 0.18 5.75 1.25
C GLN A 9 -1.23 5.57 0.67
N ALA A 10 -1.34 4.90 -0.48
CA ALA A 10 -2.62 4.68 -1.14
C ALA A 10 -3.42 3.54 -0.51
N LEU A 11 -2.76 2.46 -0.06
CA LEU A 11 -3.42 1.44 0.76
C LEU A 11 -4.05 2.06 2.01
N ALA A 12 -3.31 2.95 2.69
CA ALA A 12 -3.82 3.63 3.87
C ALA A 12 -4.95 4.60 3.56
N PHE A 13 -4.88 5.32 2.44
CA PHE A 13 -5.97 6.17 1.99
C PHE A 13 -7.26 5.39 1.67
N LEU A 14 -7.13 4.20 1.08
CA LEU A 14 -8.24 3.31 0.74
C LEU A 14 -8.77 2.53 1.97
N GLY A 15 -8.15 2.68 3.14
CA GLY A 15 -8.55 2.00 4.38
C GLY A 15 -8.07 0.55 4.49
N ALA A 16 -7.17 0.10 3.61
CA ALA A 16 -6.61 -1.24 3.63
C ALA A 16 -5.37 -1.37 4.53
N LEU A 17 -4.80 -0.25 5.00
CA LEU A 17 -3.64 -0.22 5.88
C LEU A 17 -3.77 0.96 6.86
N GLU A 18 -3.34 0.81 8.10
CA GLU A 18 -3.43 1.88 9.10
C GLU A 18 -2.03 2.23 9.62
N TYR A 19 -1.76 3.52 9.77
CA TYR A 19 -0.51 4.00 10.37
C TYR A 19 -0.68 4.20 11.86
N SER A 20 0.24 3.67 12.65
CA SER A 20 0.30 3.99 14.06
C SER A 20 0.59 5.47 14.29
N GLN A 21 0.15 6.00 15.43
CA GLN A 21 0.43 7.39 15.82
C GLN A 21 1.94 7.68 15.85
N ASN A 22 2.76 6.72 16.30
CA ASN A 22 4.22 6.85 16.31
C ASN A 22 4.81 6.96 14.89
N LEU A 23 4.29 6.19 13.93
CA LEU A 23 4.72 6.29 12.54
C LEU A 23 4.29 7.64 11.94
N LEU A 24 3.06 8.09 12.21
CA LEU A 24 2.57 9.40 11.75
C LEU A 24 3.45 10.55 12.24
N GLU A 25 3.87 10.53 13.51
CA GLU A 25 4.82 11.51 14.08
C GLU A 25 6.16 11.50 13.33
N LYS A 26 6.71 10.31 13.03
CA LYS A 26 7.95 10.17 12.25
C LYS A 26 7.83 10.69 10.81
N LEU A 27 6.65 10.57 10.20
CA LEU A 27 6.39 10.99 8.82
C LEU A 27 6.03 12.48 8.69
N GLY A 28 5.36 13.06 9.68
CA GLY A 28 4.79 14.41 9.65
C GLY A 28 5.80 15.56 9.60
N GLU A 29 7.05 15.32 10.01
CA GLU A 29 8.09 16.37 10.08
C GLU A 29 8.86 16.56 8.75
N GLY A 30 8.40 15.93 7.66
CA GLY A 30 9.12 15.90 6.39
C GLY A 30 10.47 15.15 6.45
N LYS A 31 10.73 14.50 7.58
CA LYS A 31 11.89 13.66 7.86
C LYS A 31 11.91 12.44 6.94
N ARG A 32 13.11 11.96 6.67
CA ARG A 32 13.33 10.74 5.90
C ARG A 32 13.45 9.58 6.88
N LEU A 33 12.87 8.45 6.52
CA LEU A 33 13.22 7.18 7.16
C LEU A 33 14.54 6.72 6.57
N GLU A 34 15.43 6.24 7.43
CA GLU A 34 16.70 5.66 6.99
C GLU A 34 16.43 4.37 6.21
N ASN A 35 17.19 4.13 5.16
CA ASN A 35 17.05 2.91 4.38
C ASN A 35 17.43 1.71 5.23
N GLY A 36 16.56 0.69 5.29
CA GLY A 36 16.73 -0.47 6.16
C GLY A 36 16.36 -0.22 7.62
N SER A 37 15.86 0.96 7.98
CA SER A 37 15.32 1.18 9.32
C SER A 37 14.03 0.37 9.52
N GLU A 38 13.80 -0.06 10.76
CA GLU A 38 12.60 -0.80 11.14
C GLU A 38 11.29 -0.18 10.61
N PRO A 39 10.97 1.12 10.82
CA PRO A 39 9.72 1.69 10.30
C PRO A 39 9.65 1.74 8.76
N GLU A 40 10.79 1.78 8.07
CA GLU A 40 10.84 1.75 6.60
C GLU A 40 10.56 0.35 6.07
N VAL A 41 11.19 -0.65 6.68
CA VAL A 41 11.03 -2.07 6.33
C VAL A 41 9.63 -2.55 6.70
N GLU A 42 9.13 -2.23 7.89
CA GLU A 42 7.78 -2.58 8.33
C GLU A 42 6.72 -2.05 7.38
N LEU A 43 6.81 -0.78 6.98
CA LEU A 43 5.82 -0.17 6.10
C LEU A 43 5.79 -0.82 4.71
N ARG A 44 6.96 -1.23 4.21
CA ARG A 44 7.09 -1.97 2.95
C ARG A 44 6.56 -3.39 3.07
N ALA A 45 6.93 -4.10 4.14
CA ALA A 45 6.48 -5.46 4.40
C ALA A 45 4.95 -5.54 4.60
N ALA A 46 4.38 -4.62 5.38
CA ALA A 46 2.95 -4.51 5.59
C ALA A 46 2.20 -4.27 4.27
N SER A 47 2.76 -3.46 3.36
CA SER A 47 2.15 -3.24 2.05
C SER A 47 2.14 -4.52 1.20
N ILE A 48 3.20 -5.35 1.26
CA ILE A 48 3.25 -6.65 0.56
C ILE A 48 2.14 -7.56 1.11
N ALA A 49 2.09 -7.69 2.44
CA ALA A 49 1.10 -8.53 3.12
C ALA A 49 -0.34 -8.11 2.77
N VAL A 50 -0.65 -6.82 2.83
CA VAL A 50 -1.98 -6.30 2.49
C VAL A 50 -2.34 -6.58 1.02
N CYS A 51 -1.40 -6.50 0.09
CA CYS A 51 -1.70 -6.88 -1.30
C CYS A 51 -2.03 -8.38 -1.45
N ASP A 52 -1.36 -9.25 -0.71
CA ASP A 52 -1.66 -10.68 -0.71
C ASP A 52 -3.01 -10.95 -0.03
N GLU A 53 -3.31 -10.30 1.10
CA GLU A 53 -4.61 -10.37 1.79
C GLU A 53 -5.77 -9.91 0.90
N ILE A 54 -5.58 -8.87 0.09
CA ILE A 54 -6.58 -8.43 -0.90
C ILE A 54 -6.82 -9.53 -1.94
N VAL A 55 -5.78 -10.22 -2.42
CA VAL A 55 -5.93 -11.32 -3.37
C VAL A 55 -6.69 -12.49 -2.74
N ASP A 56 -6.37 -12.84 -1.50
CA ASP A 56 -7.05 -13.89 -0.76
C ASP A 56 -8.54 -13.57 -0.58
N GLU A 57 -8.87 -12.32 -0.23
CA GLU A 57 -10.25 -11.87 -0.10
C GLU A 57 -10.98 -11.90 -1.44
N MET A 58 -10.33 -11.51 -2.54
CA MET A 58 -10.91 -11.64 -3.88
C MET A 58 -11.13 -13.12 -4.27
N ASP A 59 -10.24 -14.03 -3.88
CA ASP A 59 -10.41 -15.47 -4.12
C ASP A 59 -11.54 -16.06 -3.26
N ARG A 60 -11.70 -15.60 -2.02
CA ARG A 60 -12.84 -15.94 -1.16
C ARG A 60 -14.16 -15.50 -1.79
N LEU A 61 -14.27 -14.24 -2.19
CA LEU A 61 -15.47 -13.68 -2.85
C LEU A 61 -15.82 -14.45 -4.14
N ARG A 62 -14.83 -14.84 -4.94
CA ARG A 62 -15.04 -15.69 -6.14
C ARG A 62 -15.68 -17.05 -5.81
N SER A 63 -15.42 -17.58 -4.63
CA SER A 63 -15.89 -18.91 -4.22
C SER A 63 -17.25 -18.88 -3.52
N GLU A 64 -17.59 -17.76 -2.88
CA GLU A 64 -18.78 -17.64 -2.02
C GLU A 64 -19.89 -16.77 -2.62
N ASP A 65 -19.56 -15.80 -3.47
CA ASP A 65 -20.50 -14.83 -3.98
C ASP A 65 -20.74 -15.01 -5.49
N SER A 66 -22.00 -15.26 -5.84
CA SER A 66 -22.45 -15.46 -7.21
C SER A 66 -22.17 -14.31 -8.17
N GLU A 67 -22.03 -13.07 -7.66
CA GLU A 67 -21.67 -11.91 -8.48
C GLU A 67 -20.26 -12.04 -9.06
N PHE A 68 -19.34 -12.67 -8.32
CA PHE A 68 -17.94 -12.78 -8.70
C PHE A 68 -17.57 -14.14 -9.28
N ILE A 69 -18.50 -15.09 -9.34
CA ILE A 69 -18.28 -16.40 -9.98
C ILE A 69 -17.88 -16.22 -11.44
N GLY A 70 -16.76 -16.84 -11.83
CA GLY A 70 -16.24 -16.78 -13.20
C GLY A 70 -15.39 -15.53 -13.52
N THR A 71 -15.25 -14.59 -12.58
CA THR A 71 -14.24 -13.53 -12.70
C THR A 71 -12.83 -14.13 -12.72
N ARG A 72 -11.90 -13.47 -13.42
CA ARG A 72 -10.52 -13.96 -13.48
C ARG A 72 -9.83 -13.83 -12.12
N LYS A 73 -8.86 -14.72 -11.88
CA LYS A 73 -7.91 -14.54 -10.78
C LYS A 73 -7.04 -13.31 -11.03
N VAL A 74 -6.71 -12.60 -9.96
CA VAL A 74 -5.87 -11.40 -9.98
C VAL A 74 -4.66 -11.66 -9.07
N PRO A 75 -3.43 -11.62 -9.59
CA PRO A 75 -2.23 -11.77 -8.78
C PRO A 75 -1.92 -10.46 -8.01
N ALA A 76 -1.18 -10.58 -6.91
CA ALA A 76 -0.84 -9.42 -6.06
C ALA A 76 -0.04 -8.33 -6.80
N MET A 77 0.66 -8.69 -7.88
CA MET A 77 1.33 -7.71 -8.76
C MET A 77 0.32 -6.77 -9.43
N GLU A 78 -0.86 -7.25 -9.81
CA GLU A 78 -1.87 -6.40 -10.43
C GLU A 78 -2.58 -5.52 -9.41
N VAL A 79 -2.76 -5.99 -8.18
CA VAL A 79 -3.24 -5.17 -7.05
C VAL A 79 -2.29 -4.01 -6.81
N ASP A 80 -0.99 -4.29 -6.73
CA ASP A 80 0.07 -3.29 -6.59
C ASP A 80 0.04 -2.23 -7.71
N VAL A 81 0.00 -2.68 -8.97
CA VAL A 81 -0.10 -1.78 -10.13
C VAL A 81 -1.37 -0.92 -10.04
N TYR A 82 -2.51 -1.51 -9.68
CA TYR A 82 -3.76 -0.78 -9.52
C TYR A 82 -3.64 0.30 -8.45
N VAL A 83 -3.15 -0.04 -7.25
CA VAL A 83 -3.01 0.89 -6.12
C VAL A 83 -2.03 2.02 -6.46
N TRP A 84 -0.92 1.69 -7.13
CA TRP A 84 0.04 2.69 -7.58
C TRP A 84 -0.55 3.65 -8.61
N VAL A 85 -1.31 3.14 -9.59
CA VAL A 85 -2.01 3.97 -10.59
C VAL A 85 -3.10 4.81 -9.91
N TYR A 86 -3.83 4.25 -8.95
CA TYR A 86 -4.83 4.97 -8.15
C TYR A 86 -4.18 6.15 -7.44
N ARG A 87 -3.04 5.94 -6.76
CA ARG A 87 -2.25 6.99 -6.13
C ARG A 87 -1.88 8.10 -7.10
N ARG A 88 -1.46 7.75 -8.32
CA ARG A 88 -1.05 8.75 -9.33
C ARG A 88 -2.22 9.57 -9.84
N THR A 89 -3.36 8.92 -10.06
CA THR A 89 -4.58 9.54 -10.61
C THR A 89 -5.29 10.42 -9.58
N HIS A 90 -5.19 10.10 -8.29
CA HIS A 90 -5.83 10.82 -7.18
C HIS A 90 -4.82 11.54 -6.27
N ALA A 91 -3.67 11.95 -6.83
CA ALA A 91 -2.52 12.42 -6.06
C ALA A 91 -2.88 13.57 -5.09
N GLU A 92 -3.69 14.54 -5.52
CA GLU A 92 -4.07 15.69 -4.70
C GLU A 92 -4.86 15.27 -3.45
N GLU A 93 -5.81 14.35 -3.59
CA GLU A 93 -6.64 13.90 -2.47
C GLU A 93 -5.84 13.01 -1.51
N VAL A 94 -5.05 12.09 -2.07
CA VAL A 94 -4.24 11.15 -1.29
C VAL A 94 -3.18 11.90 -0.47
N GLU A 95 -2.45 12.85 -1.09
CA GLU A 95 -1.38 13.59 -0.42
C GLU A 95 -1.90 14.57 0.63
N LYS A 96 -3.14 15.07 0.51
CA LYS A 96 -3.76 15.91 1.54
C LYS A 96 -4.13 15.15 2.80
N LYS A 97 -4.45 13.84 2.68
CA LYS A 97 -4.94 13.04 3.82
C LYS A 97 -3.86 12.19 4.47
N ILE A 98 -3.00 11.55 3.69
CA ILE A 98 -2.08 10.53 4.18
C ILE A 98 -0.64 10.92 3.86
N PRO A 99 0.28 11.00 4.84
CA PRO A 99 1.69 11.22 4.57
C PRO A 99 2.33 9.97 3.94
N PHE A 100 3.47 10.12 3.28
CA PHE A 100 4.24 9.00 2.72
C PHE A 100 5.65 9.01 3.26
N HIS A 101 6.24 7.81 3.39
CA HIS A 101 7.62 7.70 3.80
C HIS A 101 8.56 8.17 2.69
N ARG A 102 9.61 8.88 3.09
CA ARG A 102 10.69 9.30 2.21
C ARG A 102 11.95 8.58 2.64
N THR A 103 12.55 7.84 1.73
CA THR A 103 13.79 7.11 1.98
C THR A 103 14.75 7.45 0.85
N ARG A 104 16.05 7.49 1.14
CA ARG A 104 17.08 7.64 0.11
C ARG A 104 17.88 6.36 0.07
N CYS A 105 17.97 5.71 -1.09
CA CYS A 105 18.77 4.51 -1.25
C CYS A 105 19.39 4.45 -2.66
N ILE A 106 19.94 3.30 -3.05
CA ILE A 106 20.49 3.11 -4.41
C ILE A 106 19.41 2.81 -5.47
N TYR A 107 18.20 2.45 -5.05
CA TYR A 107 17.10 2.09 -5.94
C TYR A 107 16.22 3.29 -6.30
N TYR A 108 16.22 4.34 -5.47
CA TYR A 108 15.40 5.55 -5.60
C TYR A 108 15.99 6.72 -4.79
#